data_AF-A0A353Y9B4-F1
#
_entry.id   AF-A0A353Y9B4-F1
#
_cell.length_a   1.000
_cell.length_b   1.000
_cell.length_c   1.000
_cell.angle_alpha   90.00
_cell.angle_beta   90.00
_cell.angle_gamma   90.00
#
_symmetry.space_group_name_H-M   'P 1'
#
loop_
_entity.id
_entity.type
_entity.pdbx_description
1 polymer ?
#
loop_
_entity_poly.entity_id
_entity_poly.type
_entity_poly.pdbx_seq_one_letter_code
_entity_poly.pdbx_strand_id
1 'polypeptide(L)'
;MKITRAALLAALVLAGQAQAQGVGGALGDAMQRFGAQMYDHAAQRELLERQHQMEMERLRAQQAQPAAPGFPQLDAAHPGWKSTVQSPDFSAWMGRQPASVQALASSNREADAILILDLFKRDQAAGR
;
A
#
# COMPACT_ATOMS: atom_id res chain seq x y z
N MET A 1 -60.55 -48.74 -24.29
CA MET A 1 -61.31 -48.90 -23.03
C MET A 1 -60.35 -48.69 -21.88
N LYS A 2 -60.64 -47.76 -20.96
CA LYS A 2 -59.88 -47.52 -19.73
C LYS A 2 -60.47 -48.37 -18.63
N ILE A 3 -59.66 -49.10 -17.87
CA ILE A 3 -59.97 -49.42 -16.48
C ILE A 3 -58.74 -49.10 -15.64
N THR A 4 -59.03 -48.39 -14.55
CA THR A 4 -58.13 -47.56 -13.76
C THR A 4 -57.55 -48.34 -12.58
N ARG A 5 -56.40 -47.83 -12.14
CA ARG A 5 -55.59 -48.15 -10.94
C ARG A 5 -56.37 -48.56 -9.69
N ALA A 6 -55.65 -49.34 -8.88
CA ALA A 6 -55.85 -49.59 -7.46
C ALA A 6 -56.82 -50.74 -7.12
N ALA A 7 -56.29 -51.96 -7.16
CA ALA A 7 -56.29 -52.81 -5.98
C ALA A 7 -55.43 -54.05 -6.29
N LEU A 8 -54.24 -54.14 -5.70
CA LEU A 8 -54.05 -54.68 -4.35
C LEU A 8 -53.67 -56.16 -4.49
N LEU A 9 -52.36 -56.40 -4.54
CA LEU A 9 -51.64 -57.20 -3.53
C LEU A 9 -51.87 -58.70 -3.64
N ALA A 10 -50.85 -59.42 -4.08
CA ALA A 10 -50.16 -60.47 -3.31
C ALA A 10 -49.38 -61.39 -4.27
N ALA A 11 -48.32 -61.99 -3.74
CA ALA A 11 -47.34 -62.86 -4.41
C ALA A 11 -46.27 -62.05 -5.17
N LEU A 12 -45.23 -61.49 -4.54
CA LEU A 12 -44.31 -62.16 -3.60
C LEU A 12 -43.83 -63.48 -4.22
N VAL A 13 -42.55 -63.54 -4.63
CA VAL A 13 -41.63 -64.65 -4.32
C VAL A 13 -40.33 -64.50 -5.13
N LEU A 14 -39.25 -64.45 -4.37
CA LEU A 14 -37.91 -64.97 -4.67
C LEU A 14 -36.84 -64.11 -5.36
N ALA A 15 -35.72 -64.08 -4.64
CA ALA A 15 -34.35 -64.01 -5.12
C ALA A 15 -33.81 -62.62 -5.44
N GLY A 16 -33.41 -61.92 -4.37
CA GLY A 16 -32.54 -60.76 -4.46
C GLY A 16 -31.73 -60.53 -3.18
N GLN A 17 -31.11 -61.57 -2.62
CA GLN A 17 -29.96 -61.36 -1.75
C GLN A 17 -28.88 -60.62 -2.56
N ALA A 18 -28.44 -59.47 -2.09
CA ALA A 18 -27.08 -58.94 -2.24
C ALA A 18 -27.05 -57.59 -1.48
N GLN A 19 -26.78 -57.62 -0.18
CA GLN A 19 -25.42 -57.37 0.34
C GLN A 19 -25.00 -55.90 0.19
N ALA A 20 -25.20 -55.16 1.28
CA ALA A 20 -24.14 -54.46 2.01
C ALA A 20 -23.04 -53.80 1.16
N GLN A 21 -23.25 -52.56 0.70
CA GLN A 21 -22.13 -51.65 0.37
C GLN A 21 -22.48 -50.21 0.75
N GLY A 22 -21.68 -49.63 1.67
CA GLY A 22 -21.26 -48.23 1.49
C GLY A 22 -21.83 -47.12 2.37
N VAL A 23 -22.32 -47.35 3.60
CA VAL A 23 -22.66 -46.20 4.49
C VAL A 23 -21.39 -45.39 4.86
N GLY A 24 -20.22 -46.02 4.89
CA GLY A 24 -18.93 -45.32 5.07
C GLY A 24 -18.45 -44.55 3.84
N GLY A 25 -18.85 -44.95 2.63
CA GLY A 25 -18.44 -44.30 1.37
C GLY A 25 -19.23 -43.03 1.07
N ALA A 26 -20.56 -43.08 1.21
CA ALA A 26 -21.42 -41.92 0.96
C ALA A 26 -21.17 -40.77 1.97
N LEU A 27 -20.89 -41.09 3.23
CA LEU A 27 -20.52 -40.10 4.25
C LEU A 27 -19.11 -39.55 4.00
N GLY A 28 -18.18 -40.39 3.53
CA GLY A 28 -16.83 -40.00 3.13
C GLY A 28 -16.84 -39.05 1.92
N ASP A 29 -17.59 -39.38 0.87
CA ASP A 29 -17.77 -38.54 -0.32
C ASP A 29 -18.45 -37.20 0.02
N ALA A 30 -19.43 -37.22 0.91
CA ALA A 30 -20.09 -36.00 1.39
C ALA A 30 -19.12 -35.10 2.16
N MET A 31 -18.32 -35.66 3.08
CA MET A 31 -17.28 -34.90 3.80
C MET A 31 -16.18 -34.41 2.86
N GLN A 32 -15.79 -35.19 1.86
CA GLN A 32 -14.72 -34.82 0.93
C GLN A 32 -15.14 -33.69 -0.02
N ARG A 33 -16.42 -33.67 -0.45
CA ARG A 33 -17.01 -32.54 -1.19
C ARG A 33 -17.14 -31.29 -0.32
N PHE A 34 -17.57 -31.45 0.93
CA PHE A 34 -17.64 -30.33 1.88
C PHE A 34 -16.26 -29.76 2.19
N GLY A 35 -15.25 -30.63 2.32
CA GLY A 35 -13.85 -30.26 2.47
C GLY A 35 -13.34 -29.47 1.27
N ALA A 36 -13.50 -30.00 0.05
CA ALA A 36 -13.09 -29.30 -1.18
C ALA A 36 -13.80 -27.94 -1.34
N GLN A 37 -15.10 -27.89 -1.05
CA GLN A 37 -15.88 -26.65 -1.09
C GLN A 37 -15.42 -25.62 -0.04
N MET A 38 -15.00 -26.08 1.14
CA MET A 38 -14.43 -25.22 2.19
C MET A 38 -13.03 -24.71 1.82
N TYR A 39 -12.19 -25.55 1.18
CA TYR A 39 -10.87 -25.15 0.69
C TYR A 39 -10.98 -24.08 -0.40
N ASP A 40 -11.92 -24.23 -1.34
CA ASP A 40 -12.18 -23.20 -2.36
C ASP A 40 -12.61 -21.88 -1.73
N HIS A 41 -13.45 -21.93 -0.70
CA HIS A 41 -13.90 -20.74 0.03
C HIS A 41 -12.78 -20.07 0.84
N ALA A 42 -11.88 -20.86 1.43
CA ALA A 42 -10.72 -20.35 2.15
C ALA A 42 -9.72 -19.68 1.20
N ALA A 43 -9.43 -20.32 0.06
CA ALA A 43 -8.57 -19.76 -0.98
C ALA A 43 -9.16 -18.46 -1.57
N GLN A 44 -10.48 -18.42 -1.76
CA GLN A 44 -11.16 -17.23 -2.28
C GLN A 44 -11.13 -16.05 -1.29
N ARG A 45 -11.21 -16.32 0.02
CA ARG A 45 -11.03 -15.30 1.07
C ARG A 45 -9.62 -14.73 1.09
N GLU A 46 -8.61 -15.60 1.06
CA GLU A 46 -7.21 -15.17 1.06
C GLU A 46 -6.89 -14.30 -0.17
N LEU A 47 -7.45 -14.65 -1.34
CA LEU A 47 -7.29 -13.84 -2.55
C LEU A 47 -7.93 -12.46 -2.42
N LEU A 48 -9.13 -12.39 -1.84
CA LEU A 48 -9.83 -11.13 -1.61
C LEU A 48 -9.06 -10.24 -0.62
N GLU A 49 -8.56 -10.83 0.45
CA GLU A 49 -7.74 -10.15 1.46
C GLU A 49 -6.45 -9.61 0.84
N ARG A 50 -5.75 -10.41 0.02
CA ARG A 50 -4.57 -9.93 -0.72
C ARG A 50 -4.90 -8.79 -1.67
N GLN A 51 -6.02 -8.87 -2.40
CA GLN A 51 -6.45 -7.79 -3.28
C GLN A 51 -6.71 -6.51 -2.49
N HIS A 52 -7.44 -6.61 -1.38
CA HIS A 52 -7.71 -5.48 -0.51
C HIS A 52 -6.43 -4.91 0.10
N GLN A 53 -5.49 -5.76 0.49
CA GLN A 53 -4.21 -5.35 1.07
C GLN A 53 -3.35 -4.60 0.04
N MET A 54 -3.28 -5.08 -1.20
CA MET A 54 -2.62 -4.38 -2.30
C MET A 54 -3.30 -3.05 -2.64
N GLU A 55 -4.62 -3.00 -2.61
CA GLU A 55 -5.36 -1.77 -2.86
C GLU A 55 -5.10 -0.73 -1.75
N MET A 56 -5.11 -1.15 -0.49
CA MET A 56 -4.76 -0.30 0.64
C MET A 56 -3.32 0.19 0.57
N GLU A 57 -2.37 -0.67 0.17
CA GLU A 57 -0.98 -0.28 -0.04
C GLU A 57 -0.84 0.74 -1.17
N ARG A 58 -1.56 0.55 -2.27
CA ARG A 58 -1.61 1.52 -3.38
C ARG A 58 -2.20 2.86 -2.95
N LEU A 59 -3.29 2.85 -2.19
CA LEU A 59 -3.88 4.08 -1.65
C LEU A 59 -2.89 4.79 -0.71
N ARG A 60 -2.21 4.03 0.14
CA ARG A 60 -1.16 4.56 1.02
C ARG A 60 0.02 5.13 0.23
N ALA A 61 0.46 4.47 -0.83
CA ALA A 61 1.55 4.95 -1.69
C ALA A 61 1.14 6.20 -2.49
N GLN A 62 -0.11 6.29 -2.94
CA GLN A 62 -0.66 7.48 -3.58
C GLN A 62 -0.79 8.67 -2.62
N GLN A 63 -1.16 8.39 -1.36
CA GLN A 63 -1.27 9.41 -0.31
C GLN A 63 0.08 9.76 0.33
N ALA A 64 1.09 8.90 0.20
CA ALA A 64 2.45 9.21 0.56
C ALA A 64 2.95 10.32 -0.36
N GLN A 65 2.77 11.57 0.09
CA GLN A 65 3.45 12.69 -0.52
C GLN A 65 4.95 12.36 -0.47
N PRO A 66 5.68 12.43 -1.60
CA PRO A 66 7.13 12.37 -1.54
C PRO A 66 7.56 13.43 -0.53
N ALA A 67 8.31 13.02 0.50
CA ALA A 67 8.88 13.98 1.44
C ALA A 67 9.50 15.10 0.61
N ALA A 68 9.03 16.33 0.81
CA ALA A 68 9.54 17.48 0.07
C ALA A 68 11.06 17.38 0.02
N PRO A 69 11.71 17.57 -1.14
CA PRO A 69 13.15 17.40 -1.26
C PRO A 69 13.82 18.22 -0.15
N GLY A 70 14.24 17.52 0.89
CA GLY A 70 15.01 18.10 1.96
C GLY A 70 16.36 18.46 1.36
N PHE A 71 16.96 19.52 1.86
CA PHE A 71 18.35 19.84 1.53
C PHE A 71 19.22 19.35 2.69
N PRO A 72 19.46 18.03 2.86
CA PRO A 72 20.04 17.49 4.08
C PRO A 72 21.41 18.08 4.38
N GLN A 73 22.20 18.40 3.35
CA GLN A 73 23.50 19.05 3.54
C GLN A 73 23.35 20.50 3.99
N LEU A 74 22.35 21.21 3.48
CA LEU A 74 22.04 22.59 3.88
C LEU A 74 21.52 22.64 5.32
N ASP A 75 20.62 21.73 5.68
CA ASP A 75 20.11 21.61 7.05
C ASP A 75 21.22 21.22 8.05
N ALA A 76 22.17 20.38 7.64
CA ALA A 76 23.33 20.00 8.45
C ALA A 76 24.35 21.15 8.61
N ALA A 77 24.68 21.85 7.53
CA ALA A 77 25.65 22.95 7.54
C ALA A 77 25.10 24.24 8.16
N HIS A 78 23.80 24.50 7.97
CA HIS A 78 23.12 25.71 8.46
C HIS A 78 21.79 25.35 9.13
N PRO A 79 21.81 24.86 10.38
CA PRO A 79 20.59 24.62 11.13
C PRO A 79 19.75 25.90 11.23
N GLY A 80 18.46 25.80 10.92
CA GLY A 80 17.54 26.94 10.94
C GLY A 80 17.69 27.93 9.77
N TRP A 81 18.41 27.57 8.70
CA TRP A 81 18.64 28.45 7.55
C TRP A 81 17.37 29.04 6.95
N LYS A 82 16.24 28.32 7.02
CA LYS A 82 14.93 28.80 6.55
C LYS A 82 14.53 30.13 7.21
N SER A 83 14.76 30.24 8.52
CA SER A 83 14.50 31.48 9.27
C SER A 83 15.52 32.57 8.89
N THR A 84 16.77 32.20 8.64
CA THR A 84 17.80 33.14 8.19
C THR A 84 17.46 33.75 6.83
N VAL A 85 17.13 32.94 5.82
CA VAL A 85 16.84 33.44 4.46
C VAL A 85 15.53 34.25 4.39
N GLN A 86 14.61 34.02 5.33
CA GLN A 86 13.38 34.80 5.48
C GLN A 86 13.56 36.09 6.28
N SER A 87 14.75 36.32 6.85
CA SER A 87 14.99 37.52 7.65
C SER A 87 15.15 38.78 6.78
N PRO A 88 14.75 39.96 7.30
CA PRO A 88 15.02 41.24 6.65
C PRO A 88 16.52 41.50 6.43
N ASP A 89 17.35 41.08 7.38
CA ASP A 89 18.81 41.27 7.34
C ASP A 89 19.44 40.52 6.16
N PHE A 90 19.03 39.27 5.94
CA PHE A 90 19.49 38.49 4.80
C PHE A 90 19.05 39.11 3.48
N SER A 91 17.79 39.58 3.40
CA SER A 91 17.28 40.25 2.20
C SER A 91 18.04 41.53 1.88
N ALA A 92 18.32 42.35 2.90
CA ALA A 92 19.10 43.57 2.76
C ALA A 92 20.56 43.28 2.37
N TRP A 93 21.18 42.26 2.96
CA TRP A 93 22.52 41.81 2.61
C TRP A 93 22.58 41.27 1.17
N MET A 94 21.61 40.46 0.75
CA MET A 94 21.53 39.89 -0.59
C MET A 94 21.41 40.98 -1.66
N GLY A 95 20.63 42.03 -1.40
CA GLY A 95 20.48 43.18 -2.30
C GLY A 95 21.78 43.98 -2.52
N ARG A 96 22.77 43.85 -1.62
CA ARG A 96 24.09 44.48 -1.76
C ARG A 96 25.11 43.60 -2.47
N GLN A 97 24.80 42.32 -2.72
CA GLN A 97 25.74 41.39 -3.32
C GLN A 97 25.93 41.66 -4.82
N PRO A 98 27.09 41.34 -5.40
CA PRO A 98 27.30 41.38 -6.84
C PRO A 98 26.31 40.47 -7.59
N ALA A 99 26.02 40.80 -8.86
CA ALA A 99 25.11 40.03 -9.70
C ALA A 99 25.47 38.53 -9.80
N SER A 100 26.76 38.20 -9.77
CA SER A 100 27.24 36.80 -9.77
C SER A 100 26.78 36.01 -8.53
N VAL A 101 26.72 36.66 -7.35
CA VAL A 101 26.26 36.04 -6.10
C VAL A 101 24.74 35.99 -6.05
N GLN A 102 24.05 37.03 -6.53
CA GLN A 102 22.59 37.03 -6.65
C GLN A 102 22.09 35.90 -7.58
N ALA A 103 22.83 35.61 -8.66
CA ALA A 103 22.51 34.50 -9.57
C ALA A 103 22.55 33.13 -8.86
N LEU A 104 23.43 32.95 -7.87
CA LEU A 104 23.49 31.71 -7.08
C LEU A 104 22.20 31.48 -6.27
N ALA A 105 21.51 32.54 -5.85
CA ALA A 105 20.25 32.42 -5.10
C ALA A 105 19.10 31.86 -5.95
N SER A 106 19.24 31.89 -7.28
CA SER A 106 18.29 31.29 -8.22
C SER A 106 18.63 29.84 -8.58
N SER A 107 19.74 29.30 -8.07
CA SER A 107 20.19 27.93 -8.34
C SER A 107 19.41 26.89 -7.53
N ASN A 108 19.15 25.73 -8.13
CA ASN A 108 18.54 24.59 -7.44
C ASN A 108 19.58 23.63 -6.83
N ARG A 109 20.80 24.11 -6.58
CA ARG A 109 21.91 23.30 -6.03
C ARG A 109 22.11 23.61 -4.55
N GLU A 110 22.16 22.57 -3.71
CA GLU A 110 22.37 22.76 -2.27
C GLU A 110 23.71 23.45 -1.97
N ALA A 111 24.76 23.14 -2.74
CA ALA A 111 26.08 23.74 -2.57
C ALA A 111 26.08 25.27 -2.75
N ASP A 112 25.26 25.78 -3.66
CA ASP A 112 25.16 27.22 -3.92
C ASP A 112 24.44 27.92 -2.74
N ALA A 113 23.40 27.27 -2.20
CA ALA A 113 22.71 27.76 -1.00
C ALA A 113 23.64 27.77 0.24
N ILE A 114 24.45 26.72 0.43
CA ILE A 114 25.47 26.67 1.50
C ILE A 114 26.45 27.83 1.36
N LEU A 115 27.00 28.04 0.15
CA LEU A 115 27.95 29.11 -0.10
C LEU A 115 27.40 30.49 0.25
N ILE A 116 26.16 30.77 -0.16
CA ILE A 116 25.48 32.05 0.14
C ILE A 116 25.36 32.26 1.66
N LEU A 117 24.90 31.24 2.38
CA LEU A 117 24.73 31.33 3.83
C LEU A 117 26.05 31.45 4.57
N ASP A 118 27.10 30.80 4.08
CA ASP A 118 28.47 30.97 4.59
C ASP A 118 28.96 32.41 4.41
N LEU A 119 28.73 33.00 3.24
CA LEU A 119 29.09 34.40 2.97
C LEU A 119 28.33 35.36 3.89
N PHE A 120 27.02 35.14 4.08
CA PHE A 120 26.21 35.94 4.99
C PHE A 120 26.71 35.87 6.43
N LYS A 121 26.94 34.65 6.96
CA LYS A 121 27.45 34.45 8.32
C LYS A 121 28.83 35.07 8.52
N ARG A 122 29.72 34.98 7.52
CA ARG A 122 31.04 35.63 7.56
C ARG A 122 30.93 37.15 7.60
N ASP A 123 29.99 37.73 6.87
CA ASP A 123 29.77 39.18 6.87
C ASP A 123 29.22 39.67 8.21
N GLN A 124 28.25 38.93 8.78
CA GLN A 124 27.76 39.20 10.14
C GLN A 124 28.87 39.09 11.20
N ALA A 125 29.72 38.07 11.11
CA ALA A 125 30.86 37.91 12.01
C ALA A 125 31.91 39.04 11.85
N ALA A 126 31.99 39.65 10.67
CA ALA A 126 32.84 40.80 10.41
C ALA A 126 32.22 42.14 10.85
N GLY A 127 30.97 42.14 11.33
CA GLY A 127 30.28 43.34 11.84
C GLY A 127 29.92 44.36 10.76
N ARG A 128 29.64 43.90 9.53
CA ARG A 128 29.27 44.74 8.38
C ARG A 128 27.80 44.65 8.02
#